data_AF-T0ZLP4-F1
#
_entry.id   AF-T0ZLP4-F1
#
_cell.length_a   1.000
_cell.length_b   1.000
_cell.length_c   1.000
_cell.angle_alpha   90.00
_cell.angle_beta   90.00
_cell.angle_gamma   90.00
#
_symmetry.space_group_name_H-M   'P 1'
#
loop_
_entity.id
_entity.type
_entity.pdbx_description
1 polymer ?
#
loop_
_entity_poly.entity_id
_entity_poly.type
_entity_poly.pdbx_seq_one_letter_code
_entity_poly.pdbx_strand_id
1 'polypeptide(L)' 'NLEICRPYLGPLVGRYSDWTPLHERGRLFPEDIDVADPWQFKNVRVTW' A
#
# COMPACT_ATOMS: atom_id res chain seq x y z
N ASN A 1 -21.53 -10.01 9.86
CA ASN A 1 -21.89 -10.80 8.67
C ASN A 1 -22.01 -9.84 7.48
N LEU A 2 -21.12 -9.94 6.50
CA LEU A 2 -21.15 -9.07 5.30
C LEU A 2 -22.42 -9.28 4.46
N GLU A 3 -23.14 -10.39 4.65
CA GLU A 3 -24.34 -10.79 3.89
C GLU A 3 -25.40 -9.68 3.77
N ILE A 4 -25.62 -8.88 4.83
CA ILE A 4 -26.60 -7.78 4.82
C ILE A 4 -26.15 -6.63 3.89
N CYS A 5 -24.85 -6.38 3.84
CA CYS A 5 -24.27 -5.27 3.07
C CYS A 5 -24.04 -5.62 1.59
N ARG A 6 -23.85 -6.90 1.25
CA ARG A 6 -23.48 -7.35 -0.11
C ARG A 6 -24.32 -6.77 -1.25
N PRO A 7 -25.65 -6.63 -1.14
CA PRO A 7 -26.45 -6.03 -2.22
C PRO A 7 -26.13 -4.57 -2.53
N TYR A 8 -25.54 -3.84 -1.57
CA TYR A 8 -25.28 -2.40 -1.66
C TYR A 8 -23.83 -2.04 -2.01
N LEU A 9 -22.91 -3.02 -2.07
CA LEU A 9 -21.47 -2.76 -2.27
C LEU A 9 -21.04 -2.82 -3.73
N GLY A 10 -21.94 -3.17 -4.64
CA GLY A 10 -21.60 -3.43 -6.04
C GLY A 10 -20.63 -4.62 -6.19
N PRO A 11 -19.78 -4.64 -7.22
CA PRO A 11 -18.80 -5.71 -7.43
C PRO A 11 -17.72 -5.73 -6.34
N LEU A 12 -17.81 -6.70 -5.43
CA LEU A 12 -16.79 -6.96 -4.41
C LEU A 12 -15.68 -7.85 -4.99
N VAL A 13 -14.49 -7.28 -5.23
CA VAL A 13 -13.36 -7.99 -5.83
C VAL A 13 -12.12 -7.96 -4.94
N GLY A 14 -11.40 -9.08 -4.90
CA GLY A 14 -10.03 -9.14 -4.37
C GLY A 14 -9.04 -9.16 -5.54
N ARG A 15 -8.02 -8.30 -5.51
CA ARG A 15 -6.96 -8.25 -6.51
C ARG A 15 -5.61 -8.20 -5.82
N TYR A 16 -4.74 -9.12 -6.19
CA TYR A 16 -3.33 -9.04 -5.84
C TYR A 16 -2.64 -7.99 -6.70
N SER A 17 -1.61 -7.36 -6.15
CA SER A 17 -0.78 -6.36 -6.82
C SER A 17 0.67 -6.55 -6.37
N ASP A 18 1.60 -6.32 -7.28
CA ASP A 18 3.04 -6.30 -6.99
C ASP A 18 3.49 -4.94 -6.41
N TRP A 19 2.57 -3.98 -6.27
CA TRP A 19 2.85 -2.67 -5.72
C TRP A 19 3.37 -2.77 -4.28
N THR A 20 4.41 -1.99 -3.97
CA THR A 20 4.91 -1.80 -2.61
C THR A 20 5.12 -0.30 -2.34
N PRO A 21 5.19 0.12 -1.06
CA PRO A 21 5.48 1.51 -0.71
C PRO A 21 6.84 2.03 -1.22
N LEU A 22 7.73 1.16 -1.69
CA LEU A 22 9.01 1.53 -2.29
C LEU A 22 8.94 1.79 -3.81
N HIS A 23 7.80 1.51 -4.46
CA HIS A 23 7.66 1.69 -5.90
C HIS A 23 7.90 3.17 -6.28
N GLU A 24 8.93 3.40 -7.11
CA GLU A 24 9.36 4.72 -7.60
C GLU A 24 9.81 5.76 -6.54
N ARG A 25 10.16 5.35 -5.31
CA ARG A 25 10.68 6.25 -4.26
C ARG A 25 12.18 6.59 -4.41
N GLY A 26 12.61 7.70 -3.82
CA GLY A 26 14.02 8.07 -3.66
C GLY A 26 14.73 8.56 -4.93
N ARG A 27 14.00 8.89 -6.01
CA ARG A 27 14.61 9.24 -7.31
C ARG A 27 15.24 10.63 -7.36
N LEU A 28 14.61 11.62 -6.74
CA LEU A 28 15.02 13.03 -6.80
C LEU A 28 15.68 13.52 -5.49
N PHE A 29 15.28 12.94 -4.36
CA PHE A 29 15.78 13.30 -3.04
C PHE A 29 16.09 12.01 -2.25
N PRO A 30 17.15 12.00 -1.45
CA PRO A 30 17.43 10.89 -0.56
C PRO A 30 16.32 10.80 0.50
N GLU A 31 15.78 9.60 0.68
CA GLU A 31 14.76 9.29 1.68
C GLU A 31 15.29 8.22 2.63
N ASP A 32 14.98 8.36 3.93
CA ASP A 32 15.32 7.33 4.91
C ASP A 32 14.29 6.20 4.81
N ILE A 33 14.63 5.15 4.04
CA ILE A 33 13.77 4.00 3.72
C ILE A 33 14.45 2.68 4.05
N ASP A 34 13.65 1.64 4.30
CA ASP A 34 14.12 0.27 4.47
C ASP A 34 13.91 -0.54 3.19
N VAL A 35 15.00 -0.90 2.51
CA VAL A 35 14.97 -1.68 1.26
C VAL A 35 14.90 -3.19 1.47
N ALA A 36 15.18 -3.67 2.70
CA ALA A 36 15.17 -5.10 3.02
C ALA A 36 13.74 -5.62 3.25
N ASP A 37 12.86 -4.76 3.76
CA ASP A 37 11.43 -5.04 3.93
C ASP A 37 10.57 -3.86 3.41
N PRO A 38 10.01 -3.99 2.19
CA PRO A 38 9.20 -2.93 1.57
C PRO A 38 7.99 -2.48 2.40
N TRP A 39 7.47 -3.33 3.29
CA TRP A 39 6.25 -3.05 4.05
C TRP A 39 6.49 -2.53 5.47
N GLN A 40 7.75 -2.22 5.83
CA GLN A 40 8.04 -1.53 7.08
C GLN A 40 7.27 -0.22 7.16
N PHE A 41 6.72 0.07 8.34
CA PHE A 41 5.90 1.27 8.55
C PHE A 41 6.65 2.56 8.21
N LYS A 42 7.99 2.56 8.38
CA LYS A 42 8.89 3.62 7.94
C LYS A 42 8.73 3.97 6.45
N ASN A 43 8.46 2.98 5.60
CA ASN A 43 8.24 3.17 4.16
C ASN A 43 6.80 3.65 3.84
N VAL A 44 5.86 3.55 4.77
CA VAL A 44 4.46 3.99 4.57
C VAL A 44 4.25 5.40 5.11
N ARG A 45 4.88 5.75 6.23
CA ARG A 45 4.74 7.05 6.86
C ARG A 45 5.42 8.12 6.03
N VAL A 46 4.65 9.08 5.53
CA VAL A 46 5.18 10.29 4.88
C VAL A 46 5.72 11.24 5.96
N THR A 47 7.00 11.59 5.86
CA THR A 47 7.66 12.56 6.75
C THR A 47 8.24 13.70 5.91
N TRP A 48 8.12 14.93 6.42
CA TRP A 48 8.62 16.16 5.82
C TRP A 48 9.95 16.58 6.41
#